data_AF-A0A3M0XMT2-F1
#
_entry.id   AF-A0A3M0XMT2-F1
#
_cell.length_a   1.000
_cell.length_b   1.000
_cell.length_c   1.000
_cell.angle_alpha   90.00
_cell.angle_beta   90.00
_cell.angle_gamma   90.00
#
_symmetry.space_group_name_H-M   'P 1'
#
loop_
_entity.id
_entity.type
_entity.pdbx_description
1 polymer ?
#
loop_
_entity_poly.entity_id
_entity_poly.type
_entity_poly.pdbx_seq_one_letter_code
_entity_poly.pdbx_strand_id
1 'polypeptide(L)'
;MRKPSYIVIIFSFLVIISGCASVPYEFGYEIEGEDTLKLGPFEKQFERGKPNAFFDGLGNYVISVPSKLILWNLKVDNHNISYETEEKLRQYLADNDLNNVKVRLNQYDPEEEFDRLLDNQAIGWGWKYTVGLLSVIQYTIFPGRIFGGDNYNPFTNTINIYSDHKSIAIHEVGHAKDFAKKKYKGTNATLRILPLVPLWQEAVATGDAIGYDRVNCLIEDEKEDYKILYPAYGTYIAGEGLRWIALPIWLSYAVMAVAVIPGHIIGRIKANNVRADKCQDRGLNLDYYKSNETFEIRKRMLWRD
;
A
#
# COMPACT_ATOMS: atom_id res chain seq x y z
N MET A 1 -6.35 10.76 42.24
CA MET A 1 -6.67 10.86 40.79
C MET A 1 -5.37 11.10 40.02
N ARG A 2 -4.90 10.13 39.22
CA ARG A 2 -3.73 10.34 38.35
C ARG A 2 -4.15 11.28 37.23
N LYS A 3 -3.46 12.43 37.10
CA LYS A 3 -3.69 13.36 35.98
C LYS A 3 -3.51 12.58 34.67
N PRO A 4 -4.39 12.73 33.67
CA PRO A 4 -4.13 12.15 32.35
C PRO A 4 -2.78 12.68 31.87
N SER A 5 -1.85 11.77 31.57
CA SER A 5 -0.54 12.13 31.03
C SER A 5 -0.75 12.99 29.79
N TYR A 6 -0.14 14.16 29.73
CA TYR A 6 -0.20 15.09 28.57
C TYR A 6 0.07 14.40 27.23
N ILE A 7 0.80 13.27 27.25
CA ILE A 7 1.02 12.37 26.13
C ILE A 7 -0.31 11.88 25.50
N VAL A 8 -1.31 11.50 26.28
CA VAL A 8 -2.61 11.00 25.78
C VAL A 8 -3.40 12.12 25.09
N ILE A 9 -3.27 13.35 25.59
CA ILE A 9 -3.91 14.54 25.00
C ILE A 9 -3.20 14.90 23.69
N ILE A 10 -1.87 14.87 23.65
CA ILE A 10 -1.09 15.14 22.44
C ILE A 10 -1.37 14.07 21.36
N PHE A 11 -1.43 12.79 21.72
CA PHE A 11 -1.75 11.72 20.78
C PHE A 11 -3.18 11.84 20.24
N SER A 12 -4.15 12.13 21.12
CA SER A 12 -5.54 12.41 20.71
C SER A 12 -5.63 13.64 19.80
N PHE A 13 -4.82 14.67 20.05
CA PHE A 13 -4.78 15.84 19.19
C PHE A 13 -4.18 15.50 17.82
N LEU A 14 -3.07 14.76 17.76
CA LEU A 14 -2.44 14.29 16.52
C LEU A 14 -3.38 13.43 15.66
N VAL A 15 -4.25 12.61 16.28
CA VAL A 15 -5.32 11.85 15.59
C VAL A 15 -6.36 12.77 14.93
N ILE A 16 -6.62 13.94 15.51
CA ILE A 16 -7.63 14.89 15.01
C ILE A 16 -7.06 15.77 13.88
N ILE A 17 -5.78 16.15 13.95
CA ILE A 17 -5.11 16.97 12.90
C ILE A 17 -4.54 16.14 11.76
N SER A 18 -4.45 14.81 11.88
CA SER A 18 -4.04 13.91 10.79
C SER A 18 -5.15 13.66 9.77
N GLY A 19 -6.02 14.66 9.53
CA GLY A 19 -6.81 14.70 8.30
C GLY A 19 -5.83 14.57 7.15
N CYS A 20 -5.80 13.39 6.53
CA CYS A 20 -4.76 12.94 5.60
C CYS A 20 -4.30 14.10 4.73
N ALA A 21 -2.99 14.39 4.74
CA ALA A 21 -2.41 15.42 3.89
C ALA A 21 -2.93 15.20 2.46
N SER A 22 -3.85 16.05 2.02
CA SER A 22 -4.38 15.98 0.66
C SER A 22 -3.32 16.61 -0.24
N VAL A 23 -2.27 15.85 -0.52
CA VAL A 23 -1.33 16.22 -1.57
C VAL A 23 -2.09 16.08 -2.90
N PRO A 24 -2.06 17.08 -3.79
CA PRO A 24 -2.61 16.93 -5.13
C PRO A 24 -1.99 15.69 -5.79
N TYR A 25 -2.82 14.91 -6.48
CA TYR A 25 -2.32 13.76 -7.21
C TYR A 25 -1.50 14.21 -8.41
N GLU A 26 -0.34 13.58 -8.59
CA GLU A 26 0.53 13.80 -9.74
C GLU A 26 0.90 12.45 -10.35
N PHE A 27 0.62 12.25 -11.63
CA PHE A 27 1.07 11.06 -12.36
C PHE A 27 2.60 10.95 -12.35
N GLY A 28 3.11 9.73 -12.21
CA GLY A 28 4.52 9.44 -12.42
C GLY A 28 4.87 9.49 -13.91
N TYR A 29 5.97 10.15 -14.25
CA TYR A 29 6.57 10.10 -15.59
C TYR A 29 8.07 9.96 -15.43
N GLU A 30 8.65 8.88 -16.00
CA GLU A 30 10.09 8.56 -15.92
C GLU A 30 10.66 8.68 -14.50
N ILE A 31 9.87 8.28 -13.48
CA ILE A 31 10.23 8.44 -12.07
C ILE A 31 11.18 7.36 -11.55
N GLU A 32 11.34 6.26 -12.28
CA GLU A 32 12.31 5.22 -11.96
C GLU A 32 13.71 5.66 -12.41
N GLY A 33 14.57 6.00 -11.46
CA GLY A 33 15.97 6.35 -11.74
C GLY A 33 16.78 5.21 -12.36
N GLU A 34 17.94 5.53 -12.94
CA GLU A 34 18.82 4.57 -13.63
C GLU A 34 19.26 3.38 -12.76
N ASP A 35 19.37 3.59 -11.45
CA ASP A 35 19.76 2.61 -10.45
C ASP A 35 18.61 1.72 -9.97
N THR A 36 17.37 1.97 -10.43
CA THR A 36 16.20 1.17 -10.08
C THR A 36 16.42 -0.29 -10.44
N LEU A 37 16.13 -1.19 -9.49
CA LEU A 37 16.17 -2.63 -9.72
C LEU A 37 15.25 -2.98 -10.88
N LYS A 38 15.83 -3.43 -11.99
CA LYS A 38 15.12 -3.80 -13.21
C LYS A 38 14.58 -5.21 -13.11
N LEU A 39 13.46 -5.46 -13.77
CA LEU A 39 13.00 -6.83 -14.00
C LEU A 39 13.98 -7.57 -14.91
N GLY A 40 14.24 -8.84 -14.62
CA GLY A 40 15.04 -9.69 -15.49
C GLY A 40 14.40 -9.88 -16.88
N PRO A 41 15.17 -10.25 -17.93
CA PRO A 41 14.64 -10.38 -19.30
C PRO A 41 13.44 -11.32 -19.48
N PHE A 42 13.26 -12.29 -18.57
CA PHE A 42 12.16 -13.24 -18.56
C PHE A 42 11.31 -13.14 -17.29
N GLU A 43 11.60 -12.18 -16.42
CA GLU A 43 10.87 -11.99 -15.18
C GLU A 43 9.57 -11.25 -15.50
N LYS A 44 8.43 -11.86 -15.14
CA LYS A 44 7.14 -11.20 -15.29
C LYS A 44 6.98 -10.15 -14.20
N GLN A 45 6.48 -8.98 -14.57
CA GLN A 45 6.13 -7.94 -13.61
C GLN A 45 5.07 -8.43 -12.61
N PHE A 46 4.12 -9.25 -13.06
CA PHE A 46 3.06 -9.81 -12.24
C PHE A 46 3.19 -11.33 -12.18
N GLU A 47 3.22 -11.87 -10.97
CA GLU A 47 3.23 -13.30 -10.73
C GLU A 47 2.21 -13.71 -9.68
N ARG A 48 1.50 -14.80 -9.98
CA ARG A 48 0.45 -15.34 -9.12
C ARG A 48 0.90 -16.68 -8.55
N GLY A 49 0.80 -16.81 -7.24
CA GLY A 49 1.07 -18.06 -6.55
C GLY A 49 0.11 -19.16 -7.00
N LYS A 50 0.61 -20.39 -7.12
CA LYS A 50 -0.25 -21.56 -7.37
C LYS A 50 -1.30 -21.68 -6.26
N PRO A 51 -2.59 -21.92 -6.57
CA PRO A 51 -3.63 -22.06 -5.54
C PRO A 51 -3.28 -23.13 -4.49
N ASN A 52 -3.49 -22.82 -3.21
CA ASN A 52 -3.26 -23.75 -2.11
C ASN A 52 -4.37 -23.62 -1.05
N ALA A 53 -5.35 -24.52 -1.11
CA ALA A 53 -6.53 -24.44 -0.25
C ALA A 53 -6.21 -24.47 1.26
N PHE A 54 -5.12 -25.12 1.67
CA PHE A 54 -4.75 -25.18 3.08
C PHE A 54 -4.19 -23.85 3.58
N PHE A 55 -3.14 -23.32 2.94
CA PHE A 55 -2.53 -22.05 3.35
C PHE A 55 -3.46 -20.87 3.12
N ASP A 56 -4.09 -20.80 1.95
CA ASP A 56 -5.01 -19.72 1.60
C ASP A 56 -6.26 -19.78 2.50
N GLY A 57 -6.74 -20.98 2.84
CA GLY A 57 -7.84 -21.18 3.79
C GLY A 57 -7.49 -20.79 5.22
N LEU A 58 -6.30 -21.17 5.72
CA LEU A 58 -5.83 -20.80 7.05
C LEU A 58 -5.69 -19.28 7.19
N GLY A 59 -5.07 -18.63 6.19
CA GLY A 59 -4.95 -17.18 6.14
C GLY A 59 -6.31 -16.49 6.10
N ASN A 60 -7.21 -16.96 5.24
CA ASN A 60 -8.53 -16.34 5.02
C ASN A 60 -9.51 -16.56 6.20
N TYR A 61 -9.51 -17.72 6.87
CA TYR A 61 -10.56 -18.04 7.85
C TYR A 61 -10.12 -17.96 9.30
N VAL A 62 -8.81 -17.92 9.58
CA VAL A 62 -8.29 -17.89 10.96
C VAL A 62 -7.45 -16.66 11.18
N ILE A 63 -6.41 -16.47 10.36
CA ILE A 63 -5.40 -15.43 10.63
C ILE A 63 -5.93 -14.03 10.33
N SER A 64 -6.69 -13.86 9.23
CA SER A 64 -7.23 -12.56 8.80
C SER A 64 -8.48 -12.08 9.56
N VAL A 65 -9.07 -12.90 10.44
CA VAL A 65 -10.30 -12.55 11.16
C VAL A 65 -10.17 -11.22 11.92
N PRO A 66 -9.09 -10.94 12.67
CA PRO A 66 -8.91 -9.66 13.32
C PRO A 66 -8.89 -8.49 12.33
N SER A 67 -8.12 -8.57 11.23
CA SER A 67 -8.04 -7.51 10.21
C SER A 67 -9.40 -7.21 9.59
N LYS A 68 -10.17 -8.25 9.24
CA LYS A 68 -11.53 -8.11 8.66
C LYS A 68 -12.51 -7.47 9.63
N LEU A 69 -12.42 -7.81 10.91
CA LEU A 69 -13.26 -7.21 11.95
C LEU A 69 -12.86 -5.77 12.27
N ILE A 70 -11.56 -5.46 12.30
CA ILE A 70 -11.06 -4.12 12.56
C ILE A 70 -11.41 -3.17 11.41
N LEU A 71 -11.34 -3.65 10.15
CA LEU A 71 -11.57 -2.82 8.97
C LEU A 71 -12.98 -2.95 8.38
N TRP A 72 -13.85 -3.77 8.98
CA TRP A 72 -15.20 -4.07 8.51
C TRP A 72 -15.29 -4.46 7.03
N ASN A 73 -14.31 -5.23 6.54
CA ASN A 73 -14.25 -5.63 5.15
C ASN A 73 -13.70 -7.05 5.00
N LEU A 74 -14.50 -7.93 4.38
CA LEU A 74 -14.17 -9.35 4.21
C LEU A 74 -13.14 -9.60 3.10
N LYS A 75 -12.85 -8.61 2.25
CA LYS A 75 -11.87 -8.71 1.17
C LYS A 75 -10.42 -8.53 1.65
N VAL A 76 -10.24 -7.99 2.86
CA VAL A 76 -8.92 -7.85 3.50
C VAL A 76 -8.36 -9.24 3.81
N ASP A 77 -7.11 -9.50 3.39
CA ASP A 77 -6.38 -10.75 3.64
C ASP A 77 -7.21 -12.00 3.28
N ASN A 78 -8.00 -11.93 2.21
CA ASN A 78 -8.88 -13.03 1.82
C ASN A 78 -8.20 -14.08 0.95
N HIS A 79 -6.96 -13.81 0.50
CA HIS A 79 -6.15 -14.64 -0.37
C HIS A 79 -6.85 -15.07 -1.67
N ASN A 80 -7.83 -14.29 -2.14
CA ASN A 80 -8.55 -14.57 -3.37
C ASN A 80 -8.65 -13.32 -4.23
N ILE A 81 -7.52 -12.95 -4.83
CA ILE A 81 -7.37 -11.70 -5.59
C ILE A 81 -8.04 -11.84 -6.96
N SER A 82 -9.07 -11.01 -7.19
CA SER A 82 -9.82 -10.98 -8.44
C SER A 82 -9.00 -10.38 -9.60
N TYR A 83 -9.46 -10.63 -10.83
CA TYR A 83 -8.90 -9.98 -12.01
C TYR A 83 -9.12 -8.47 -12.00
N GLU A 84 -10.20 -7.98 -11.39
CA GLU A 84 -10.48 -6.54 -11.29
C GLU A 84 -9.44 -5.81 -10.43
N THR A 85 -9.05 -6.42 -9.30
CA THR A 85 -7.99 -5.88 -8.43
C THR A 85 -6.64 -5.91 -9.13
N GLU A 86 -6.31 -7.02 -9.82
CA GLU A 86 -5.08 -7.13 -10.61
C GLU A 86 -5.02 -6.12 -11.76
N GLU A 87 -6.13 -5.94 -12.48
CA GLU A 87 -6.21 -4.98 -13.59
C GLU A 87 -6.06 -3.53 -13.09
N LYS A 88 -6.66 -3.20 -11.94
CA LYS A 88 -6.49 -1.90 -11.30
C LYS A 88 -5.02 -1.60 -10.97
N LEU A 89 -4.28 -2.61 -10.45
CA LEU A 89 -2.84 -2.51 -10.20
C LEU A 89 -2.06 -2.25 -11.50
N ARG A 90 -2.36 -3.01 -12.57
CA ARG A 90 -1.72 -2.86 -13.88
C ARG A 90 -1.92 -1.46 -14.44
N GLN A 91 -3.15 -0.96 -14.41
CA GLN A 91 -3.48 0.39 -14.85
C GLN A 91 -2.72 1.45 -14.06
N TYR A 92 -2.72 1.34 -12.73
CA TYR A 92 -1.99 2.29 -11.88
C TYR A 92 -0.49 2.32 -12.20
N LEU A 93 0.16 1.15 -12.28
CA LEU A 93 1.59 1.06 -12.58
C LEU A 93 1.91 1.65 -13.95
N ALA A 94 1.09 1.35 -14.96
CA ALA A 94 1.26 1.85 -16.32
C ALA A 94 1.07 3.38 -16.39
N ASP A 95 0.05 3.91 -15.73
CA ASP A 95 -0.25 5.35 -15.69
C ASP A 95 0.83 6.16 -14.94
N ASN A 96 1.69 5.50 -14.16
CA ASN A 96 2.75 6.12 -13.37
C ASN A 96 4.17 5.74 -13.81
N ASP A 97 4.33 5.10 -14.98
CA ASP A 97 5.62 4.64 -15.51
C ASP A 97 6.43 3.76 -14.53
N LEU A 98 5.75 2.95 -13.72
CA LEU A 98 6.36 2.02 -12.77
C LEU A 98 6.54 0.65 -13.43
N ASN A 99 7.57 0.54 -14.28
CA ASN A 99 7.77 -0.64 -15.12
C ASN A 99 8.59 -1.74 -14.44
N ASN A 100 9.35 -1.40 -13.39
CA ASN A 100 10.32 -2.32 -12.78
C ASN A 100 9.90 -2.84 -11.39
N VAL A 101 8.74 -2.42 -10.91
CA VAL A 101 8.15 -2.93 -9.66
C VAL A 101 7.60 -4.33 -9.88
N LYS A 102 8.08 -5.32 -9.13
CA LYS A 102 7.55 -6.69 -9.15
C LYS A 102 6.30 -6.78 -8.29
N VAL A 103 5.26 -7.47 -8.77
CA VAL A 103 3.97 -7.64 -8.09
C VAL A 103 3.70 -9.13 -7.91
N ARG A 104 3.49 -9.53 -6.65
CA ARG A 104 3.21 -10.91 -6.26
C ARG A 104 1.81 -11.04 -5.69
N LEU A 105 0.99 -11.86 -6.33
CA LEU A 105 -0.39 -12.13 -5.92
C LEU A 105 -0.44 -13.51 -5.26
N ASN A 106 -0.55 -13.57 -3.93
CA ASN A 106 -0.49 -14.81 -3.14
C ASN A 106 0.75 -15.70 -3.42
N GLN A 107 1.82 -15.16 -4.00
CA GLN A 107 3.04 -15.90 -4.26
C GLN A 107 3.96 -15.80 -3.05
N TYR A 108 4.58 -16.94 -2.73
CA TYR A 108 5.64 -17.03 -1.73
C TYR A 108 6.91 -17.50 -2.45
N ASP A 109 7.88 -16.60 -2.59
CA ASP A 109 9.12 -16.85 -3.34
C ASP A 109 10.33 -16.22 -2.62
N PRO A 110 10.82 -16.85 -1.53
CA PRO A 110 11.90 -16.28 -0.72
C PRO A 110 13.26 -16.29 -1.44
N GLU A 111 13.46 -17.20 -2.38
CA GLU A 111 14.69 -17.29 -3.18
C GLU A 111 14.79 -16.07 -4.11
N GLU A 112 13.73 -15.79 -4.87
CA GLU A 112 13.72 -14.64 -5.77
C GLU A 112 13.77 -13.31 -4.99
N GLU A 113 13.13 -13.20 -3.82
CA GLU A 113 13.26 -12.00 -2.97
C GLU A 113 14.70 -11.80 -2.46
N PHE A 114 15.43 -12.87 -2.18
CA PHE A 114 16.83 -12.79 -1.81
C PHE A 114 17.71 -12.34 -2.98
N ASP A 115 17.51 -12.91 -4.17
CA ASP A 115 18.23 -12.53 -5.38
C ASP A 115 17.97 -11.05 -5.73
N ARG A 116 16.70 -10.63 -5.69
CA ARG A 116 16.30 -9.22 -5.90
C ARG A 116 16.96 -8.27 -4.91
N LEU A 117 17.09 -8.65 -3.63
CA LEU A 117 17.81 -7.84 -2.64
C LEU A 117 19.28 -7.67 -3.03
N LEU A 118 19.94 -8.75 -3.46
CA LEU A 118 21.34 -8.72 -3.86
C LEU A 118 21.55 -7.87 -5.11
N ASP A 119 20.66 -7.99 -6.09
CA ASP A 119 20.74 -7.27 -7.36
C ASP A 119 20.37 -5.79 -7.26
N ASN A 120 19.61 -5.38 -6.22
CA ASN A 120 19.14 -4.01 -6.08
C ASN A 120 20.28 -3.00 -5.79
N GLN A 121 20.76 -2.32 -6.82
CA GLN A 121 21.84 -1.32 -6.69
C GLN A 121 21.36 0.03 -6.14
N ALA A 122 20.05 0.31 -6.17
CA ALA A 122 19.48 1.52 -5.55
C ALA A 122 19.55 1.48 -4.00
N ILE A 123 19.81 0.31 -3.42
CA ILE A 123 20.00 0.13 -1.98
C ILE A 123 21.50 0.01 -1.69
N GLY A 124 22.04 1.01 -1.00
CA GLY A 124 23.43 0.99 -0.55
C GLY A 124 23.75 -0.26 0.29
N TRP A 125 24.98 -0.78 0.13
CA TRP A 125 25.42 -2.05 0.72
C TRP A 125 25.15 -2.17 2.23
N GLY A 126 25.35 -1.08 2.99
CA GLY A 126 25.12 -1.07 4.43
C GLY A 126 23.66 -1.37 4.79
N TRP A 127 22.70 -0.79 4.07
CA TRP A 127 21.27 -1.06 4.28
C TRP A 127 20.86 -2.42 3.73
N LYS A 128 21.43 -2.82 2.58
CA LYS A 128 21.18 -4.11 1.94
C LYS A 128 21.47 -5.29 2.88
N TYR A 129 22.67 -5.32 3.46
CA TYR A 129 23.12 -6.43 4.33
C TYR A 129 22.72 -6.30 5.80
N THR A 130 21.97 -5.26 6.18
CA THR A 130 21.41 -5.11 7.53
C THR A 130 19.89 -5.21 7.49
N VAL A 131 19.20 -4.08 7.34
CA VAL A 131 17.73 -4.00 7.37
C VAL A 131 17.11 -4.71 6.17
N GLY A 132 17.75 -4.65 5.00
CA GLY A 132 17.30 -5.38 3.81
C GLY A 132 17.29 -6.88 4.03
N LEU A 133 18.39 -7.46 4.51
CA LEU A 133 18.46 -8.89 4.82
C LEU A 133 17.45 -9.29 5.91
N LEU A 134 17.29 -8.47 6.96
CA LEU A 134 16.26 -8.70 7.98
C LEU A 134 14.85 -8.69 7.37
N SER A 135 14.56 -7.83 6.39
CA SER A 135 13.26 -7.80 5.72
C SER A 135 12.97 -9.08 4.93
N VAL A 136 13.96 -9.63 4.22
CA VAL A 136 13.83 -10.89 3.48
C VAL A 136 13.70 -12.09 4.43
N ILE A 137 14.44 -12.09 5.54
CA ILE A 137 14.29 -13.11 6.60
C ILE A 137 12.88 -13.06 7.20
N GLN A 138 12.37 -11.86 7.50
CA GLN A 138 11.01 -11.69 8.01
C GLN A 138 9.97 -12.21 7.01
N TYR A 139 10.10 -11.87 5.73
CA TYR A 139 9.25 -12.41 4.66
C TYR A 139 9.28 -13.96 4.62
N THR A 140 10.47 -14.54 4.78
CA THR A 140 10.69 -15.99 4.72
C THR A 140 10.08 -16.72 5.92
N ILE A 141 10.25 -16.18 7.13
CA ILE A 141 9.76 -16.82 8.37
C ILE A 141 8.25 -16.61 8.55
N PHE A 142 7.74 -15.44 8.13
CA PHE A 142 6.34 -15.06 8.27
C PHE A 142 5.74 -14.85 6.87
N PRO A 143 5.45 -15.93 6.13
CA PRO A 143 4.93 -15.83 4.78
C PRO A 143 3.59 -15.08 4.80
N GLY A 144 3.53 -13.94 4.10
CA GLY A 144 2.28 -13.16 3.99
C GLY A 144 1.15 -13.96 3.34
N ARG A 145 1.47 -15.02 2.60
CA ARG A 145 0.48 -16.00 2.12
C ARG A 145 -0.37 -16.63 3.24
N ILE A 146 0.16 -16.70 4.46
CA ILE A 146 -0.56 -17.18 5.65
C ILE A 146 -0.95 -16.01 6.54
N PHE A 147 -0.04 -15.06 6.76
CA PHE A 147 -0.22 -13.99 7.74
C PHE A 147 -0.95 -12.74 7.21
N GLY A 148 -1.18 -12.67 5.90
CA GLY A 148 -1.73 -11.50 5.24
C GLY A 148 -0.77 -10.32 5.28
N GLY A 149 -1.33 -9.12 5.19
CA GLY A 149 -0.60 -7.87 5.20
C GLY A 149 -0.03 -7.54 3.83
N ASP A 150 -0.85 -6.94 2.98
CA ASP A 150 -0.39 -6.31 1.75
C ASP A 150 0.75 -5.33 2.09
N ASN A 151 1.82 -5.38 1.30
CA ASN A 151 2.97 -4.50 1.54
C ASN A 151 3.82 -4.30 0.30
N TYR A 152 4.38 -3.10 0.17
CA TYR A 152 5.55 -2.82 -0.64
C TYR A 152 6.85 -2.96 0.17
N ASN A 153 7.76 -3.79 -0.33
CA ASN A 153 9.13 -3.91 0.16
C ASN A 153 10.09 -3.06 -0.71
N PRO A 154 10.60 -1.92 -0.18
CA PRO A 154 11.52 -1.06 -0.93
C PRO A 154 12.91 -1.70 -1.14
N PHE A 155 13.29 -2.71 -0.36
CA PHE A 155 14.60 -3.37 -0.48
C PHE A 155 14.67 -4.31 -1.68
N THR A 156 13.55 -4.91 -2.07
CA THR A 156 13.43 -5.84 -3.21
C THR A 156 12.60 -5.26 -4.37
N ASN A 157 12.12 -4.01 -4.22
CA ASN A 157 11.20 -3.36 -5.16
C ASN A 157 10.01 -4.26 -5.52
N THR A 158 9.39 -4.84 -4.50
CA THR A 158 8.33 -5.85 -4.64
C THR A 158 7.07 -5.40 -3.90
N ILE A 159 5.92 -5.51 -4.55
CA ILE A 159 4.60 -5.44 -3.93
C ILE A 159 4.09 -6.86 -3.71
N ASN A 160 3.69 -7.18 -2.48
CA ASN A 160 3.02 -8.43 -2.12
C ASN A 160 1.55 -8.14 -1.82
N ILE A 161 0.64 -8.82 -2.54
CA ILE A 161 -0.81 -8.68 -2.38
C ILE A 161 -1.43 -10.02 -1.97
N TYR A 162 -2.33 -9.93 -1.01
CA TYR A 162 -3.10 -10.97 -0.35
C TYR A 162 -4.58 -10.56 -0.16
N SER A 163 -4.91 -9.26 -0.21
CA SER A 163 -6.30 -8.78 -0.19
C SER A 163 -6.89 -8.60 -1.60
N ASP A 164 -8.17 -8.92 -1.75
CA ASP A 164 -8.94 -8.58 -2.95
C ASP A 164 -9.59 -7.19 -2.85
N HIS A 165 -8.79 -6.16 -2.57
CA HIS A 165 -9.31 -4.81 -2.41
C HIS A 165 -8.51 -3.80 -3.22
N LYS A 166 -9.14 -3.23 -4.25
CA LYS A 166 -8.54 -2.24 -5.17
C LYS A 166 -7.80 -1.12 -4.44
N SER A 167 -8.44 -0.47 -3.48
CA SER A 167 -7.85 0.62 -2.69
C SER A 167 -6.57 0.22 -1.94
N ILE A 168 -6.55 -0.98 -1.33
CA ILE A 168 -5.37 -1.46 -0.59
C ILE A 168 -4.25 -1.79 -1.58
N ALA A 169 -4.61 -2.42 -2.70
CA ALA A 169 -3.67 -2.76 -3.75
C ALA A 169 -2.98 -1.51 -4.32
N ILE A 170 -3.73 -0.46 -4.69
CA ILE A 170 -3.13 0.77 -5.21
C ILE A 170 -2.44 1.62 -4.13
N HIS A 171 -2.80 1.47 -2.85
CA HIS A 171 -2.05 2.05 -1.73
C HIS A 171 -0.61 1.51 -1.68
N GLU A 172 -0.42 0.20 -1.88
CA GLU A 172 0.93 -0.38 -1.98
C GLU A 172 1.70 0.11 -3.22
N VAL A 173 1.01 0.35 -4.33
CA VAL A 173 1.62 0.99 -5.50
C VAL A 173 1.99 2.45 -5.21
N GLY A 174 1.19 3.15 -4.40
CA GLY A 174 1.52 4.50 -3.92
C GLY A 174 2.83 4.54 -3.12
N HIS A 175 3.10 3.53 -2.29
CA HIS A 175 4.40 3.36 -1.66
C HIS A 175 5.51 3.16 -2.69
N ALA A 176 5.31 2.27 -3.68
CA ALA A 176 6.30 2.04 -4.74
C ALA A 176 6.62 3.32 -5.53
N LYS A 177 5.59 4.12 -5.85
CA LYS A 177 5.70 5.41 -6.52
C LYS A 177 6.47 6.44 -5.70
N ASP A 178 6.19 6.54 -4.40
CA ASP A 178 6.93 7.47 -3.53
C ASP A 178 8.42 7.09 -3.45
N PHE A 179 8.72 5.79 -3.37
CA PHE A 179 10.08 5.27 -3.34
C PHE A 179 10.83 5.42 -4.67
N ALA A 180 10.15 5.27 -5.80
CA ALA A 180 10.74 5.49 -7.12
C ALA A 180 11.38 6.88 -7.23
N LYS A 181 10.71 7.91 -6.68
CA LYS A 181 11.16 9.31 -6.67
C LYS A 181 12.34 9.60 -5.72
N LYS A 182 12.73 8.67 -4.83
CA LYS A 182 13.77 8.94 -3.81
C LYS A 182 15.17 8.66 -4.35
N LYS A 183 16.08 9.63 -4.16
CA LYS A 183 17.51 9.47 -4.45
C LYS A 183 18.20 8.41 -3.57
N TYR A 184 17.83 8.33 -2.29
CA TYR A 184 18.45 7.41 -1.32
C TYR A 184 17.41 6.41 -0.82
N LYS A 185 17.01 5.45 -1.67
CA LYS A 185 15.92 4.50 -1.38
C LYS A 185 16.18 3.71 -0.09
N GLY A 186 17.40 3.18 0.09
CA GLY A 186 17.77 2.43 1.31
C GLY A 186 17.65 3.25 2.60
N THR A 187 18.12 4.51 2.59
CA THR A 187 17.98 5.39 3.75
C THR A 187 16.51 5.70 4.03
N ASN A 188 15.72 6.01 3.00
CA ASN A 188 14.28 6.28 3.16
C ASN A 188 13.51 5.05 3.67
N ALA A 189 13.91 3.85 3.24
CA ALA A 189 13.34 2.59 3.72
C ALA A 189 13.64 2.39 5.20
N THR A 190 14.90 2.59 5.61
CA THR A 190 15.30 2.38 7.01
C THR A 190 14.76 3.44 7.96
N LEU A 191 14.48 4.67 7.49
CA LEU A 191 13.86 5.70 8.31
C LEU A 191 12.47 5.29 8.84
N ARG A 192 11.80 4.27 8.25
CA ARG A 192 10.59 3.65 8.81
C ARG A 192 10.77 3.11 10.23
N ILE A 193 12.00 2.85 10.67
CA ILE A 193 12.27 2.43 12.05
C ILE A 193 12.09 3.59 13.03
N LEU A 194 12.25 4.83 12.58
CA LEU A 194 12.12 6.00 13.46
C LEU A 194 10.65 6.28 13.77
N PRO A 195 10.36 6.83 14.96
CA PRO A 195 8.99 7.13 15.34
C PRO A 195 8.34 8.10 14.37
N LEU A 196 7.03 7.94 14.13
CA LEU A 196 6.19 8.78 13.27
C LEU A 196 6.52 8.79 11.77
N VAL A 197 7.70 8.35 11.33
CA VAL A 197 8.05 8.29 9.90
C VAL A 197 7.12 7.35 9.12
N PRO A 198 6.77 6.14 9.63
CA PRO A 198 5.78 5.29 8.97
C PRO A 198 4.45 6.01 8.77
N LEU A 199 3.93 6.73 9.77
CA LEU A 199 2.67 7.46 9.66
C LEU A 199 2.69 8.47 8.51
N TRP A 200 3.79 9.20 8.35
CA TRP A 200 3.92 10.11 7.22
C TRP A 200 3.90 9.37 5.87
N GLN A 201 4.62 8.26 5.75
CA GLN A 201 4.67 7.48 4.49
C GLN A 201 3.32 6.83 4.18
N GLU A 202 2.61 6.30 5.19
CA GLU A 202 1.26 5.77 5.04
C GLU A 202 0.27 6.87 4.62
N ALA A 203 0.44 8.10 5.12
CA ALA A 203 -0.39 9.23 4.71
C ALA A 203 -0.14 9.64 3.25
N VAL A 204 1.12 9.59 2.79
CA VAL A 204 1.48 9.83 1.38
C VAL A 204 0.84 8.79 0.48
N ALA A 205 1.01 7.49 0.77
CA ALA A 205 0.42 6.41 0.00
C ALA A 205 -1.12 6.47 -0.02
N THR A 206 -1.74 6.74 1.15
CA THR A 206 -3.19 6.92 1.26
C THR A 206 -3.69 8.08 0.40
N GLY A 207 -3.00 9.22 0.46
CA GLY A 207 -3.33 10.41 -0.32
C GLY A 207 -3.19 10.18 -1.82
N ASP A 208 -2.15 9.44 -2.23
CA ASP A 208 -1.87 9.10 -3.62
C ASP A 208 -2.94 8.13 -4.18
N ALA A 209 -3.32 7.09 -3.44
CA ALA A 209 -4.40 6.17 -3.82
C ALA A 209 -5.74 6.89 -4.03
N ILE A 210 -6.20 7.66 -3.02
CA ILE A 210 -7.44 8.46 -3.12
C ILE A 210 -7.35 9.48 -4.25
N GLY A 211 -6.17 10.08 -4.40
CA GLY A 211 -5.89 11.07 -5.42
C GLY A 211 -6.04 10.50 -6.83
N TYR A 212 -5.53 9.29 -7.07
CA TYR A 212 -5.63 8.61 -8.35
C TYR A 212 -7.08 8.35 -8.76
N ASP A 213 -7.88 7.80 -7.85
CA ASP A 213 -9.28 7.49 -8.14
C ASP A 213 -10.11 8.76 -8.32
N ARG A 214 -9.77 9.80 -7.56
CA ARG A 214 -10.35 11.12 -7.73
C ARG A 214 -10.07 11.74 -9.11
N VAL A 215 -8.82 11.75 -9.57
CA VAL A 215 -8.49 12.37 -10.87
C VAL A 215 -9.05 11.54 -12.02
N ASN A 216 -9.09 10.22 -11.90
CA ASN A 216 -9.68 9.35 -12.91
C ASN A 216 -11.22 9.27 -12.84
N CYS A 217 -11.85 10.05 -11.95
CA CYS A 217 -13.30 10.12 -11.79
C CYS A 217 -13.95 8.76 -11.47
N LEU A 218 -13.23 7.91 -10.73
CA LEU A 218 -13.67 6.59 -10.32
C LEU A 218 -14.43 6.70 -9.00
N ILE A 219 -15.64 7.25 -9.06
CA ILE A 219 -16.44 7.66 -7.89
C ILE A 219 -16.62 6.56 -6.84
N GLU A 220 -16.94 5.35 -7.28
CA GLU A 220 -17.16 4.24 -6.33
C GLU A 220 -15.85 3.76 -5.72
N ASP A 221 -14.74 3.82 -6.47
CA ASP A 221 -13.43 3.46 -5.94
C ASP A 221 -12.93 4.53 -4.94
N GLU A 222 -13.10 5.83 -5.23
CA GLU A 222 -12.77 6.92 -4.29
C GLU A 222 -13.58 6.79 -2.98
N LYS A 223 -14.85 6.36 -3.06
CA LYS A 223 -15.65 6.09 -1.85
C LYS A 223 -15.11 4.90 -1.06
N GLU A 224 -14.72 3.81 -1.74
CA GLU A 224 -14.14 2.65 -1.08
C GLU A 224 -12.78 2.97 -0.46
N ASP A 225 -11.94 3.78 -1.11
CA ASP A 225 -10.68 4.28 -0.55
C ASP A 225 -10.92 4.96 0.79
N TYR A 226 -11.91 5.85 0.86
CA TYR A 226 -12.27 6.51 2.10
C TYR A 226 -12.75 5.54 3.18
N LYS A 227 -13.54 4.52 2.81
CA LYS A 227 -14.09 3.57 3.78
C LYS A 227 -13.04 2.63 4.34
N ILE A 228 -11.97 2.33 3.59
CA ILE A 228 -10.96 1.35 3.97
C ILE A 228 -9.63 1.97 4.43
N LEU A 229 -9.12 2.98 3.73
CA LEU A 229 -7.79 3.54 4.01
C LEU A 229 -7.79 4.45 5.25
N TYR A 230 -8.90 5.13 5.55
CA TYR A 230 -9.01 5.95 6.76
C TYR A 230 -8.98 5.12 8.05
N PRO A 231 -9.80 4.06 8.22
CA PRO A 231 -9.65 3.18 9.38
C PRO A 231 -8.32 2.42 9.36
N ALA A 232 -7.80 2.00 8.19
CA ALA A 232 -6.47 1.41 8.11
C ALA A 232 -5.39 2.37 8.63
N TYR A 233 -5.46 3.66 8.31
CA TYR A 233 -4.55 4.65 8.88
C TYR A 233 -4.61 4.72 10.41
N GLY A 234 -5.80 4.52 10.99
CA GLY A 234 -5.99 4.38 12.44
C GLY A 234 -5.23 3.20 13.05
N THR A 235 -5.06 2.08 12.33
CA THR A 235 -4.27 0.95 12.82
C THR A 235 -2.79 1.31 12.90
N TYR A 236 -2.26 2.09 11.94
CA TYR A 236 -0.88 2.57 12.00
C TYR A 236 -0.66 3.52 13.18
N ILE A 237 -1.59 4.45 13.44
CA ILE A 237 -1.50 5.33 14.61
C ILE A 237 -1.48 4.52 15.91
N ALA A 238 -2.37 3.52 16.02
CA ALA A 238 -2.42 2.64 17.17
C ALA A 238 -1.12 1.86 17.33
N GLY A 239 -0.60 1.28 16.25
CA GLY A 239 0.66 0.53 16.24
C GLY A 239 1.84 1.38 16.72
N GLU A 240 1.94 2.63 16.24
CA GLU A 240 2.98 3.56 16.63
C GLU A 240 2.89 3.95 18.12
N GLY A 241 1.68 4.14 18.64
CA GLY A 241 1.46 4.38 20.06
C GLY A 241 1.77 3.15 20.94
N LEU A 242 1.39 1.96 20.46
CA LEU A 242 1.57 0.69 21.16
C LEU A 242 3.03 0.20 21.18
N ARG A 243 3.88 0.63 20.23
CA ARG A 243 5.29 0.25 20.17
C ARG A 243 6.07 0.51 21.48
N TRP A 244 5.62 1.45 22.29
CA TRP A 244 6.26 1.86 23.54
C TRP A 244 5.65 1.22 24.79
N ILE A 245 4.65 0.35 24.63
CA ILE A 245 3.88 -0.23 25.72
C ILE A 245 3.76 -1.74 25.51
N ALA A 246 4.33 -2.52 26.42
CA ALA A 246 4.16 -3.97 26.41
C ALA A 246 2.75 -4.34 26.87
N LEU A 247 1.85 -4.62 25.91
CA LEU A 247 0.51 -5.14 26.17
C LEU A 247 0.41 -6.60 25.69
N PRO A 248 -0.40 -7.44 26.37
CA PRO A 248 -0.81 -8.72 25.82
C PRO A 248 -1.48 -8.55 24.44
N ILE A 249 -1.25 -9.49 23.52
CA ILE A 249 -1.71 -9.43 22.13
C ILE A 249 -3.21 -9.11 22.01
N TRP A 250 -4.06 -9.75 22.82
CA TRP A 250 -5.52 -9.53 22.78
C TRP A 250 -5.90 -8.08 23.15
N LEU A 251 -5.15 -7.46 24.06
CA LEU A 251 -5.38 -6.07 24.46
C LEU A 251 -4.86 -5.11 23.39
N SER A 252 -3.76 -5.43 22.72
CA SER A 252 -3.29 -4.68 21.54
C SER A 252 -4.35 -4.65 20.43
N TYR A 253 -4.99 -5.78 20.15
CA TYR A 253 -6.11 -5.82 19.19
C TYR A 253 -7.32 -5.01 19.64
N ALA A 254 -7.66 -5.03 20.94
CA ALA A 254 -8.73 -4.19 21.47
C ALA A 254 -8.42 -2.70 21.33
N VAL A 255 -7.17 -2.29 21.59
CA VAL A 255 -6.72 -0.90 21.39
C VAL A 255 -6.80 -0.51 19.91
N MET A 256 -6.34 -1.37 18.99
CA MET A 256 -6.46 -1.14 17.55
C MET A 256 -7.93 -1.00 17.13
N ALA A 257 -8.81 -1.89 17.58
CA ALA A 257 -10.24 -1.85 17.26
C ALA A 257 -10.93 -0.55 17.73
N VAL A 258 -10.48 0.02 18.86
CA VAL A 258 -10.96 1.34 19.31
C VAL A 258 -10.35 2.48 18.49
N ALA A 259 -9.06 2.40 18.17
CA ALA A 259 -8.34 3.44 17.46
C ALA A 259 -8.81 3.66 16.01
N VAL A 260 -9.38 2.63 15.37
CA VAL A 260 -9.95 2.76 14.01
C VAL A 260 -11.33 3.43 13.96
N ILE A 261 -12.03 3.55 15.10
CA ILE A 261 -13.41 4.09 15.14
C ILE A 261 -13.49 5.50 14.51
N PRO A 262 -12.61 6.47 14.87
CA PRO A 262 -12.61 7.78 14.22
C PRO A 262 -12.38 7.68 12.70
N GLY A 263 -11.47 6.80 12.27
CA GLY A 263 -11.19 6.55 10.86
C GLY A 263 -12.42 6.04 10.11
N HIS A 264 -13.17 5.10 10.69
CA HIS A 264 -14.43 4.62 10.11
C HIS A 264 -15.51 5.70 10.01
N ILE A 265 -15.62 6.57 11.02
CA ILE A 265 -16.60 7.67 11.03
C ILE A 265 -16.24 8.70 9.95
N ILE A 266 -15.00 9.20 9.97
CA ILE A 266 -14.53 10.22 9.03
C ILE A 266 -14.53 9.68 7.60
N GLY A 267 -14.06 8.44 7.39
CA GLY A 267 -14.08 7.78 6.10
C GLY A 267 -15.48 7.70 5.50
N ARG A 268 -16.49 7.32 6.29
CA ARG A 268 -17.90 7.31 5.83
C ARG A 268 -18.44 8.70 5.53
N ILE A 269 -18.11 9.69 6.35
CA ILE A 269 -18.51 11.09 6.08
C ILE A 269 -17.89 11.57 4.77
N LYS A 270 -16.60 11.28 4.52
CA LYS A 270 -15.95 11.67 3.26
C LYS A 270 -16.51 10.92 2.06
N ALA A 271 -16.71 9.61 2.16
CA ALA A 271 -17.34 8.81 1.11
C ALA A 271 -18.74 9.35 0.73
N ASN A 272 -19.57 9.73 1.72
CA ASN A 272 -20.88 10.33 1.47
C ASN A 272 -20.82 11.72 0.81
N ASN A 273 -19.68 12.42 0.91
CA ASN A 273 -19.46 13.72 0.31
C ASN A 273 -18.78 13.65 -1.08
N VAL A 274 -18.39 12.46 -1.55
CA VAL A 274 -17.95 12.26 -2.93
C VAL A 274 -19.16 12.43 -3.84
N ARG A 275 -19.09 13.39 -4.76
CA ARG A 275 -20.18 13.72 -5.69
C ARG A 275 -19.71 13.62 -7.14
N ALA A 276 -20.57 13.04 -7.99
CA ALA A 276 -20.28 12.82 -9.40
C ALA A 276 -20.28 14.12 -10.24
N ASP A 277 -21.06 15.12 -9.85
CA ASP A 277 -21.13 16.44 -10.50
C ASP A 277 -19.76 17.13 -10.53
N LYS A 278 -18.97 16.98 -9.47
CA LYS A 278 -17.61 17.54 -9.36
C LYS A 278 -16.61 16.94 -10.34
N CYS A 279 -16.86 15.78 -10.94
CA CYS A 279 -15.99 15.21 -11.98
C CYS A 279 -16.13 15.94 -13.31
N GLN A 280 -17.32 16.50 -13.59
CA GLN A 280 -17.61 17.22 -14.82
C GLN A 280 -17.04 18.65 -14.80
N ASP A 281 -17.10 19.32 -13.64
CA ASP A 281 -16.53 20.66 -13.43
C ASP A 281 -15.00 20.67 -13.31
N ARG A 282 -14.39 19.51 -13.04
CA ARG A 282 -12.94 19.40 -12.83
C ARG A 282 -12.10 19.44 -14.09
N GLY A 283 -12.71 19.62 -15.27
CA GLY A 283 -12.00 20.04 -16.48
C GLY A 283 -10.76 19.19 -16.79
N LEU A 284 -10.77 17.90 -16.43
CA LEU A 284 -9.78 16.97 -16.93
C LEU A 284 -10.17 16.75 -18.37
N ASN A 285 -9.53 17.55 -19.21
CA ASN A 285 -9.46 17.38 -20.64
C ASN A 285 -8.84 16.01 -20.90
N LEU A 286 -9.66 14.96 -20.81
CA LEU A 286 -9.30 13.61 -21.23
C LEU A 286 -8.82 13.65 -22.68
N ASP A 287 -9.22 14.64 -23.48
CA ASP A 287 -8.70 14.84 -24.84
C ASP A 287 -7.26 15.38 -24.84
N TYR A 288 -6.81 16.13 -23.83
CA TYR A 288 -5.39 16.53 -23.71
C TYR A 288 -4.49 15.32 -23.43
N TYR A 289 -4.91 14.40 -22.55
CA TYR A 289 -4.15 13.18 -22.23
C TYR A 289 -4.31 12.06 -23.27
N LYS A 290 -5.47 11.94 -23.93
CA LYS A 290 -5.69 11.04 -25.07
C LYS A 290 -5.01 11.50 -26.36
N SER A 291 -4.75 12.81 -26.53
CA SER A 291 -4.05 13.34 -27.71
C SER A 291 -2.55 13.06 -27.74
N ASN A 292 -1.99 12.56 -26.63
CA ASN A 292 -0.60 12.11 -26.62
C ASN A 292 -0.55 10.70 -27.23
N GLU A 293 -0.11 10.60 -28.49
CA GLU A 293 0.00 9.35 -29.28
C GLU A 293 0.63 8.19 -28.50
N THR A 294 1.51 8.50 -27.55
CA THR A 294 2.16 7.56 -26.63
C THR A 294 1.18 6.75 -25.78
N PHE A 295 0.05 7.30 -25.36
CA PHE A 295 -0.91 6.59 -24.49
C PHE A 295 -1.69 5.50 -25.25
N GLU A 296 -2.22 5.83 -26.44
CA GLU A 296 -2.94 4.86 -27.28
C GLU A 296 -2.02 3.82 -27.92
N ILE A 297 -0.76 4.17 -28.23
CA ILE A 297 0.25 3.20 -28.69
C ILE A 297 0.64 2.24 -27.56
N ARG A 298 0.82 2.73 -26.33
CA ARG A 298 1.12 1.88 -25.15
C ARG A 298 -0.05 0.94 -24.83
N LYS A 299 -1.29 1.43 -24.93
CA LYS A 299 -2.50 0.60 -24.81
C LYS A 299 -2.65 -0.44 -25.91
N ARG A 300 -1.95 -0.33 -27.06
CA ARG A 300 -1.91 -1.41 -28.07
C ARG A 300 -0.75 -2.37 -27.87
N MET A 301 0.32 -1.96 -27.19
CA MET A 301 1.46 -2.84 -26.88
C MET A 301 1.20 -3.73 -25.66
N LEU A 302 0.46 -3.24 -24.65
CA LEU A 302 0.12 -4.00 -23.44
C LEU A 302 -0.90 -5.14 -23.65
N TRP A 303 -1.50 -5.24 -24.83
CA TRP A 303 -2.51 -6.25 -25.18
C TRP A 303 -2.07 -7.15 -26.35
N ARG A 304 -0.75 -7.21 -26.62
CA ARG A 304 -0.16 -8.19 -27.52
C ARG A 304 0.55 -9.27 -26.71
N ASP A 305 -0.25 -10.16 -26.13
CA ASP A 305 0.12 -11.54 -25.83
C ASP A 305 -1.01 -12.45 -26.34
#